data_AF-A0A1F6SBN8-F1
#
_entry.id   AF-A0A1F6SBN8-F1
#
_cell.length_a   1.000
_cell.length_b   1.000
_cell.length_c   1.000
_cell.angle_alpha   90.00
_cell.angle_beta   90.00
_cell.angle_gamma   90.00
#
_symmetry.space_group_name_H-M   'P 1'
#
loop_
_entity.id
_entity.type
_entity.pdbx_description
1 polymer ?
#
loop_
_entity_poly.entity_id
_entity_poly.type
_entity_poly.pdbx_seq_one_letter_code
_entity_poly.pdbx_strand_id
1 'polypeptide(L)'
;MKKLLKAFFLTLLVTGLLYLTVPTSALANNYDPPKNGQISGRSVIAGALSLVVWPGIGQAVNSNKGEKVFTHAVLGLLPPYRVWSCYDAIVDRKGGYWDGRI
;
A
#
# COMPACT_ATOMS: atom_id res chain seq x y z
N MET A 1 25.96 12.80 -31.00
CA MET A 1 25.07 13.39 -29.98
C MET A 1 23.68 13.75 -30.50
N LYS A 2 23.53 14.57 -31.56
CA LYS A 2 22.20 15.01 -32.06
C LYS A 2 21.26 13.87 -32.49
N LYS A 3 21.77 12.79 -33.09
CA LYS A 3 20.97 11.61 -33.48
C LYS A 3 20.49 10.80 -32.28
N LEU A 4 21.34 10.66 -31.27
CA LEU A 4 21.03 9.94 -30.03
C LEU A 4 19.95 10.67 -29.21
N LEU A 5 20.05 12.00 -29.14
CA LEU A 5 19.05 12.83 -28.46
C LEU A 5 17.69 12.75 -29.14
N LYS A 6 17.65 12.78 -30.49
CA LYS A 6 16.41 12.59 -31.26
C LYS A 6 15.80 11.21 -31.05
N ALA A 7 16.62 10.16 -31.02
CA ALA A 7 16.15 8.82 -30.74
C ALA A 7 15.53 8.72 -29.34
N PHE A 8 16.16 9.30 -28.33
CA PHE A 8 15.63 9.35 -26.96
C PHE A 8 14.25 10.03 -26.89
N PHE A 9 14.10 11.21 -27.48
CA PHE A 9 12.80 11.92 -27.50
C PHE A 9 11.74 11.16 -28.30
N LEU A 10 12.12 10.52 -29.40
CA LEU A 10 11.21 9.70 -30.19
C LEU A 10 10.73 8.48 -29.40
N THR A 11 11.62 7.80 -28.69
CA THR A 11 11.26 6.67 -27.83
C THR A 11 10.33 7.13 -26.70
N LEU A 12 10.64 8.24 -26.03
CA LEU A 12 9.79 8.79 -24.97
C LEU A 12 8.38 9.11 -25.48
N LEU A 13 8.29 9.73 -26.67
CA LEU A 13 7.01 10.06 -27.31
C LEU A 13 6.21 8.80 -27.66
N VAL A 14 6.84 7.80 -28.27
CA VAL A 14 6.18 6.55 -28.65
C VAL A 14 5.70 5.80 -27.41
N THR A 15 6.52 5.70 -26.35
CA THR A 15 6.11 5.08 -25.09
C THR A 15 4.96 5.85 -24.43
N GLY A 16 4.98 7.18 -24.46
CA GLY A 16 3.90 8.01 -23.95
C GLY A 16 2.57 7.81 -24.71
N LEU A 17 2.63 7.71 -26.04
CA LEU A 17 1.44 7.44 -26.87
C LEU A 17 0.89 6.03 -26.65
N LEU A 18 1.74 5.03 -26.45
CA LEU A 18 1.34 3.66 -26.10
C LEU A 18 0.70 3.56 -24.72
N TYR A 19 1.07 4.44 -23.78
CA TYR A 19 0.43 4.50 -22.47
C TYR A 19 -1.03 4.99 -22.57
N LEU A 20 -1.32 5.91 -23.49
CA LEU A 20 -2.68 6.44 -23.70
C LEU A 20 -3.65 5.43 -24.31
N THR A 21 -3.15 4.34 -24.90
CA THR A 21 -3.98 3.28 -25.49
C THR A 21 -4.29 2.15 -24.51
N VAL A 22 -3.74 2.19 -23.28
CA VAL A 22 -4.08 1.21 -22.24
C VAL A 22 -5.51 1.46 -21.76
N PRO A 23 -6.45 0.51 -21.93
CA PRO A 23 -7.81 0.71 -21.46
C PRO A 23 -7.82 0.81 -19.93
N THR A 24 -8.64 1.69 -19.37
CA THR A 24 -8.75 1.87 -17.91
C THR A 24 -9.15 0.58 -17.19
N SER A 25 -9.81 -0.35 -17.88
CA SER A 25 -10.13 -1.70 -17.39
C SER A 25 -8.91 -2.63 -17.24
N ALA A 26 -7.77 -2.31 -17.88
CA ALA A 26 -6.50 -2.99 -17.68
C ALA A 26 -5.66 -2.37 -16.53
N LEU A 27 -6.14 -1.30 -15.90
CA LEU A 27 -5.53 -0.75 -14.68
C LEU A 27 -5.98 -1.58 -13.46
N ALA A 28 -5.12 -1.60 -12.44
CA ALA A 28 -5.39 -2.29 -11.18
C ALA A 28 -6.63 -1.71 -10.45
N ASN A 29 -7.78 -2.37 -10.53
CA ASN A 29 -9.02 -2.00 -9.82
C ASN A 29 -8.94 -2.20 -8.30
N ASN A 30 -8.70 -1.14 -7.51
CA ASN A 30 -8.79 -1.22 -6.04
C ASN A 30 -10.25 -1.42 -5.58
N TYR A 31 -10.67 -2.68 -5.38
CA TYR A 31 -12.03 -3.00 -4.92
C TYR A 31 -12.32 -2.48 -3.49
N ASP A 32 -11.28 -2.18 -2.70
CA ASP A 32 -11.36 -1.50 -1.39
C ASP A 32 -10.24 -0.45 -1.27
N PRO A 33 -10.44 0.78 -1.75
CA PRO A 33 -9.39 1.80 -1.78
C PRO A 33 -8.96 2.19 -0.36
N PRO A 34 -7.66 2.42 -0.10
CA PRO A 34 -7.18 2.74 1.23
C PRO A 34 -7.82 4.03 1.76
N LYS A 35 -8.41 3.96 2.96
CA LYS A 35 -9.00 5.11 3.64
C LYS A 35 -8.51 5.15 5.08
N ASN A 36 -7.99 6.30 5.50
CA ASN A 36 -7.57 6.47 6.89
C ASN A 36 -8.80 6.62 7.78
N GLY A 37 -8.76 5.93 8.92
CA GLY A 37 -9.71 6.10 10.00
C GLY A 37 -9.32 7.28 10.91
N GLN A 38 -9.92 7.31 12.10
CA GLN A 38 -9.62 8.33 13.10
C GLN A 38 -8.47 7.86 13.99
N ILE A 39 -7.46 8.72 14.15
CA ILE A 39 -6.42 8.51 15.17
C ILE A 39 -7.05 8.68 16.55
N SER A 40 -6.91 7.67 17.40
CA SER A 40 -7.44 7.64 18.76
C SER A 40 -6.42 7.02 19.71
N GLY A 41 -6.64 7.13 21.03
CA GLY A 41 -5.78 6.44 22.01
C GLY A 41 -5.68 4.93 21.75
N ARG A 42 -6.77 4.30 21.30
CA ARG A 42 -6.79 2.89 20.88
C ARG A 42 -5.86 2.65 19.69
N SER A 43 -5.93 3.46 18.64
CA SER A 43 -5.13 3.24 17.42
C SER A 43 -3.64 3.51 17.64
N VAL A 44 -3.29 4.43 18.55
CA VAL A 44 -1.89 4.64 18.97
C VAL A 44 -1.34 3.41 19.68
N ILE A 45 -2.09 2.84 20.63
CA ILE A 45 -1.70 1.58 21.30
C ILE A 45 -1.62 0.44 20.28
N ALA A 46 -2.57 0.36 19.35
CA ALA A 46 -2.56 -0.61 18.27
C ALA A 46 -1.27 -0.53 17.41
N GLY A 47 -0.85 0.68 17.06
CA GLY A 47 0.43 0.95 16.38
C GLY A 47 1.64 0.43 17.16
N ALA A 48 1.73 0.77 18.44
CA ALA A 48 2.81 0.32 19.31
C ALA A 48 2.89 -1.22 19.39
N LEU A 49 1.73 -1.89 19.49
CA LEU A 49 1.66 -3.35 19.49
C LEU A 49 2.13 -3.95 18.16
N SER A 50 1.73 -3.37 17.02
CA SER A 50 2.21 -3.80 15.69
C SER A 50 3.71 -3.60 15.50
N LEU A 51 4.31 -2.57 16.13
CA LEU A 51 5.73 -2.31 16.03
C LEU A 51 6.55 -3.23 16.94
N VAL A 52 6.20 -3.30 18.22
CA VAL A 52 7.01 -3.92 19.28
C VAL A 52 6.74 -5.41 19.39
N VAL A 53 5.46 -5.80 19.44
CA VAL A 53 5.08 -7.19 19.71
C VAL A 53 5.12 -8.00 18.40
N TRP A 54 4.19 -7.74 17.49
CA TRP A 54 4.11 -8.46 16.22
C TRP A 54 3.31 -7.67 15.18
N PRO A 55 3.78 -7.59 13.91
CA PRO A 55 3.05 -6.86 12.87
C PRO A 55 1.68 -7.50 12.61
N GLY A 56 0.64 -6.69 12.45
CA GLY A 56 -0.74 -7.17 12.29
C GLY A 56 -1.58 -7.18 13.58
N ILE A 57 -0.97 -7.17 14.77
CA ILE A 57 -1.74 -7.09 16.03
C ILE A 57 -2.55 -5.80 16.09
N GLY A 58 -1.97 -4.67 15.71
CA GLY A 58 -2.65 -3.39 15.68
C GLY A 58 -3.87 -3.38 14.75
N GLN A 59 -3.76 -4.06 13.61
CA GLN A 59 -4.87 -4.24 12.69
C GLN A 59 -6.01 -5.06 13.33
N ALA A 60 -5.68 -6.11 14.10
CA ALA A 60 -6.67 -6.88 14.86
C ALA A 60 -7.30 -6.03 15.98
N VAL A 61 -6.48 -5.26 16.71
CA VAL A 61 -6.94 -4.34 17.75
C VAL A 61 -7.86 -3.27 17.20
N ASN A 62 -7.71 -2.84 15.95
CA ASN A 62 -8.61 -1.88 15.30
C ASN A 62 -9.80 -2.52 14.59
N SER A 63 -10.02 -3.83 14.77
CA SER A 63 -11.13 -4.56 14.14
C SER A 63 -11.11 -4.47 12.60
N ASN A 64 -9.91 -4.47 12.01
CA ASN A 64 -9.76 -4.56 10.56
C ASN A 64 -10.07 -5.96 10.04
N LYS A 65 -10.30 -6.07 8.73
CA LYS A 65 -10.52 -7.33 8.02
C LYS A 65 -9.39 -8.34 8.29
N GLY A 66 -9.74 -9.63 8.40
CA GLY A 66 -8.80 -10.70 8.71
C GLY A 66 -7.69 -10.83 7.67
N GLU A 67 -8.00 -10.59 6.39
CA GLU A 67 -7.04 -10.59 5.29
C GLU A 67 -5.96 -9.52 5.47
N LYS A 68 -6.33 -8.37 6.06
CA LYS A 68 -5.39 -7.30 6.39
C LYS A 68 -4.49 -7.70 7.55
N VAL A 69 -5.06 -8.24 8.62
CA VAL A 69 -4.28 -8.76 9.76
C VAL A 69 -3.25 -9.77 9.26
N PHE A 70 -3.67 -10.72 8.44
CA PHE A 70 -2.79 -11.73 7.85
C PHE A 70 -1.72 -11.10 6.96
N THR A 71 -2.09 -10.16 6.09
CA THR A 71 -1.15 -9.47 5.22
C THR A 71 -0.02 -8.81 6.01
N HIS A 72 -0.37 -8.08 7.06
CA HIS A 72 0.61 -7.43 7.92
C HIS A 72 1.43 -8.43 8.74
N ALA A 73 0.82 -9.52 9.23
CA ALA A 73 1.53 -10.56 9.97
C ALA A 73 2.60 -11.27 9.14
N VAL A 74 2.37 -11.43 7.83
CA VAL A 74 3.33 -12.08 6.92
C VAL A 74 4.37 -11.07 6.41
N LEU A 75 3.94 -9.97 5.80
CA LEU A 75 4.87 -9.01 5.18
C LEU A 75 5.64 -8.20 6.21
N GLY A 76 5.02 -7.87 7.33
CA GLY A 76 5.61 -7.03 8.37
C GLY A 76 6.83 -7.63 9.07
N LEU A 77 7.16 -8.90 8.81
CA LEU A 77 8.40 -9.52 9.28
C LEU A 77 9.64 -9.02 8.54
N LEU A 78 9.46 -8.54 7.30
CA LEU A 78 10.55 -8.02 6.48
C LEU A 78 10.65 -6.50 6.66
N PRO A 79 11.85 -5.91 6.83
CA PRO A 79 12.02 -4.47 6.70
C PRO A 79 11.68 -4.00 5.26
N PRO A 80 11.05 -2.82 5.05
CA PRO A 80 10.59 -1.82 6.03
C PRO A 80 9.15 -2.06 6.52
N TYR A 81 8.54 -3.21 6.21
CA TYR A 81 7.10 -3.45 6.36
C TYR A 81 6.63 -3.53 7.81
N ARG A 82 7.53 -3.71 8.79
CA ARG A 82 7.20 -3.60 10.22
C ARG A 82 6.76 -2.19 10.61
N VAL A 83 7.46 -1.18 10.10
CA VAL A 83 7.11 0.24 10.33
C VAL A 83 5.83 0.59 9.59
N TRP A 84 5.66 0.06 8.38
CA TRP A 84 4.39 0.17 7.65
C TRP A 84 3.22 -0.43 8.45
N SER A 85 3.37 -1.61 9.06
CA SER A 85 2.32 -2.20 9.91
C SER A 85 1.97 -1.36 11.13
N CYS A 86 2.97 -0.71 11.75
CA CYS A 86 2.74 0.27 12.82
C CYS A 86 1.95 1.47 12.33
N TYR A 87 2.43 2.16 11.29
CA TYR A 87 1.77 3.34 10.71
C TYR A 87 0.31 3.05 10.34
N ASP A 88 0.11 1.93 9.65
CA ASP A 88 -1.18 1.50 9.15
C ASP A 88 -2.19 1.20 10.27
N ALA A 89 -1.71 0.77 11.45
CA ALA A 89 -2.51 0.64 12.66
C ALA A 89 -2.75 1.98 13.38
N ILE A 90 -1.79 2.91 13.40
CA ILE A 90 -1.98 4.25 14.02
C ILE A 90 -3.10 5.01 13.33
N VAL A 91 -3.08 5.04 12.00
CA VAL A 91 -4.07 5.77 11.19
C VAL A 91 -5.36 4.97 10.93
N ASP A 92 -5.47 3.78 11.54
CA ASP A 92 -6.56 2.83 11.34
C ASP A 92 -6.96 2.70 9.84
N ARG A 93 -5.97 2.46 8.97
CA ARG A 93 -6.19 2.43 7.52
C ARG A 93 -7.07 1.24 7.14
N LYS A 94 -8.23 1.49 6.57
CA LYS A 94 -9.06 0.46 5.91
C LYS A 94 -8.52 0.21 4.50
N GLY A 95 -8.71 -0.98 3.94
CA GLY A 95 -8.00 -1.43 2.73
C GLY A 95 -6.53 -1.77 3.02
N GLY A 96 -5.63 -1.71 2.04
CA GLY A 96 -4.20 -1.96 2.22
C GLY A 96 -3.83 -3.40 2.58
N TYR A 97 -4.32 -4.38 1.83
CA TYR A 97 -4.02 -5.81 1.99
C TYR A 97 -4.01 -6.53 0.63
N TRP A 98 -3.58 -7.80 0.53
CA TRP A 98 -3.29 -8.44 -0.78
C TRP A 98 -4.38 -8.26 -1.86
N ASP A 99 -5.66 -8.48 -1.54
CA ASP A 99 -6.79 -8.08 -2.42
C ASP A 99 -7.73 -7.04 -1.79
N GLY A 100 -7.07 -6.07 -1.14
CA GLY A 100 -7.48 -4.68 -0.88
C GLY A 100 -6.29 -3.75 -1.16
N ARG A 101 -5.57 -4.08 -2.24
CA ARG A 101 -4.22 -3.73 -2.74
C ARG A 101 -3.37 -2.81 -1.84
N ILE A 102 -2.36 -3.42 -1.22
CA ILE A 102 -1.35 -2.83 -0.31
C ILE A 102 -0.84 -1.47 -0.76
#